data_AF-A0A318CYH7-F1
#
_entry.id   AF-A0A318CYH7-F1
#
_cell.length_a   1.000
_cell.length_b   1.000
_cell.length_c   1.000
_cell.angle_alpha   90.00
_cell.angle_beta   90.00
_cell.angle_gamma   90.00
#
_symmetry.space_group_name_H-M   'P 1'
#
loop_
_entity.id
_entity.type
_entity.pdbx_description
1 polymer ?
#
loop_
_entity_poly.entity_id
_entity_poly.type
_entity_poly.pdbx_seq_one_letter_code
_entity_poly.pdbx_strand_id
1 'polypeptide(L)'
;MVLMVILLLRLVTLISLNHRRFIIVRNKDMSCHFRHRVFGLPSGSVTVEFAIIVAFILPVLIFGIIDLGKFVWVRQVTTEVSRLGGGKIFAREKKYGYIDIYDANDTKNEILLNLLENAGSPILRNDNKDKWKIIVSQITAEKGSNIPSTPWDDQNMCISKQIHRGELDVNSAIGRQGEEPNEAALPHIYNHLKFDTVNNRADKSELGVVEVFYKYEPITPLPNFIEGILQMDGSGVIIRNCKAFF
;
A
#
# COMPACT_ATOMS: atom_id res chain seq x y z
N MET A 1 20.96 -4.71 -17.34
CA MET A 1 20.23 -4.58 -18.63
C MET A 1 21.05 -5.06 -19.84
N VAL A 2 22.23 -4.49 -20.13
CA VAL A 2 23.04 -4.85 -21.33
C VAL A 2 23.36 -6.35 -21.40
N LEU A 3 23.72 -6.97 -20.27
CA LEU A 3 24.04 -8.41 -20.22
C LEU A 3 22.84 -9.31 -20.57
N MET A 4 21.64 -8.91 -20.16
CA MET A 4 20.41 -9.67 -20.41
C MET A 4 19.97 -9.57 -21.87
N VAL A 5 20.13 -8.38 -22.47
CA VAL A 5 19.88 -8.16 -23.90
C VAL A 5 20.88 -8.95 -24.76
N ILE A 6 22.16 -9.01 -24.35
CA ILE A 6 23.19 -9.80 -25.04
C ILE A 6 22.90 -11.30 -24.93
N LEU A 7 22.43 -11.79 -23.78
CA LEU A 7 22.05 -13.20 -23.58
C LEU A 7 20.83 -13.58 -24.43
N LEU A 8 19.83 -12.70 -24.53
CA LEU A 8 18.65 -12.89 -25.38
C LEU A 8 19.01 -12.89 -26.88
N LEU A 9 19.85 -11.95 -27.33
CA LEU A 9 20.36 -11.93 -28.70
C LEU A 9 21.14 -13.21 -29.03
N ARG A 10 21.98 -13.70 -28.10
CA ARG A 10 22.71 -14.95 -28.29
C ARG A 10 21.80 -16.16 -28.38
N LEU A 11 20.77 -16.24 -27.54
CA LEU A 11 19.79 -17.34 -27.57
C LEU A 11 19.01 -17.36 -28.89
N VAL A 12 18.56 -16.20 -29.38
CA VAL A 12 17.85 -16.07 -30.67
C VAL A 12 18.76 -16.46 -31.84
N THR A 13 20.03 -16.04 -31.84
CA THR A 13 20.99 -16.48 -32.88
C THR A 13 21.28 -17.98 -32.82
N LEU A 14 21.34 -18.58 -31.63
CA LEU A 14 21.55 -20.02 -31.45
C LEU A 14 20.38 -20.85 -32.00
N ILE A 15 19.14 -20.40 -31.74
CA ILE A 15 17.93 -21.04 -32.27
C ILE A 15 17.87 -20.88 -33.81
N SER A 16 18.23 -19.71 -34.34
CA SER A 16 18.26 -19.46 -35.78
C SER A 16 19.35 -20.25 -36.51
N LEU A 17 20.51 -20.49 -35.90
CA LEU A 17 21.62 -21.24 -36.48
C LEU A 17 21.34 -22.74 -36.53
N ASN A 18 20.63 -23.28 -35.52
CA ASN A 18 20.30 -24.71 -35.48
C ASN A 18 19.28 -25.10 -36.57
N HIS A 19 18.50 -24.15 -37.08
CA HIS A 19 17.50 -24.40 -38.11
C HIS A 19 18.07 -24.51 -39.54
N ARG A 20 19.31 -24.06 -39.80
CA ARG A 20 19.95 -24.07 -41.14
C ARG A 20 20.68 -25.36 -41.51
N ARG A 21 20.71 -26.39 -40.65
CA ARG A 21 21.43 -27.66 -40.89
C ARG A 21 20.57 -28.82 -41.42
N PHE A 22 19.37 -28.57 -41.91
CA PHE A 22 18.61 -29.58 -42.67
C PHE A 22 18.76 -29.35 -44.18
N ILE A 23 19.84 -29.91 -44.74
CA ILE A 23 20.05 -30.05 -46.19
C ILE A 23 19.04 -31.07 -46.70
N ILE A 24 18.05 -30.62 -47.47
CA ILE A 24 17.14 -31.49 -48.23
C ILE A 24 17.88 -31.95 -49.48
N VAL A 25 18.32 -33.22 -49.50
CA VAL A 25 18.64 -33.93 -50.75
C VAL A 25 17.30 -34.34 -51.38
N ARG A 26 16.85 -33.61 -52.40
CA ARG A 26 15.62 -33.93 -53.15
C ARG A 26 15.96 -34.83 -54.34
N ASN A 27 15.68 -36.12 -54.21
CA ASN A 27 15.59 -37.04 -55.33
C ASN A 27 14.26 -36.81 -56.06
N LYS A 28 14.29 -36.71 -57.38
CA LYS A 28 13.09 -36.63 -58.24
C LYS A 28 12.60 -38.05 -58.45
N ASP A 29 11.35 -38.34 -58.07
CA ASP A 29 10.38 -39.01 -58.95
C ASP A 29 8.97 -39.14 -58.32
N MET A 30 8.00 -38.66 -59.12
CA MET A 30 6.59 -39.04 -59.33
C MET A 30 5.59 -39.46 -58.21
N SER A 31 4.43 -38.77 -58.29
CA SER A 31 3.04 -39.29 -58.30
C SER A 31 2.14 -39.17 -57.04
N CYS A 32 1.24 -38.17 -57.13
CA CYS A 32 -0.22 -38.19 -56.93
C CYS A 32 -0.89 -38.68 -55.61
N HIS A 33 -1.86 -37.85 -55.19
CA HIS A 33 -3.00 -38.10 -54.28
C HIS A 33 -2.75 -38.25 -52.77
N PHE A 34 -2.97 -37.15 -52.02
CA PHE A 34 -4.11 -37.01 -51.09
C PHE A 34 -4.11 -35.59 -50.49
N ARG A 35 -5.12 -34.78 -50.85
CA ARG A 35 -5.33 -33.43 -50.28
C ARG A 35 -6.20 -33.58 -49.03
N HIS A 36 -5.59 -33.87 -47.88
CA HIS A 36 -6.17 -33.48 -46.59
C HIS A 36 -5.70 -32.06 -46.26
N ARG A 37 -6.58 -31.07 -46.41
CA ARG A 37 -6.37 -29.74 -45.80
C ARG A 37 -6.57 -29.89 -44.30
N VAL A 38 -5.53 -30.27 -43.60
CA VAL A 38 -5.37 -29.90 -42.19
C VAL A 38 -4.83 -28.47 -42.20
N PHE A 39 -5.41 -27.60 -41.37
CA PHE A 39 -4.90 -26.26 -41.08
C PHE A 39 -3.48 -26.36 -40.52
N GLY A 40 -2.50 -26.53 -41.41
CA GLY A 40 -1.08 -26.59 -41.10
C GLY A 40 -0.49 -25.19 -41.18
N LEU A 41 -0.66 -24.41 -40.11
CA LEU A 41 0.30 -23.34 -39.84
C LEU A 41 1.69 -23.99 -39.79
N PRO A 42 2.70 -23.48 -40.53
CA PRO A 42 4.02 -24.08 -40.55
C PRO A 42 4.54 -24.15 -39.11
N SER A 43 4.95 -25.34 -38.67
CA SER A 43 5.30 -25.68 -37.28
C SER A 43 6.36 -24.74 -36.67
N GLY A 44 7.16 -24.08 -37.51
CA GLY A 44 8.10 -23.04 -37.11
C GLY A 44 7.45 -21.71 -36.70
N SER A 45 6.32 -21.29 -37.29
CA SER A 45 5.63 -20.03 -36.94
C SER A 45 5.05 -20.10 -35.53
N VAL A 46 4.39 -21.21 -35.19
CA VAL A 46 3.82 -21.43 -33.85
C VAL A 46 4.91 -21.47 -32.78
N THR A 47 6.09 -22.01 -33.12
CA THR A 47 7.24 -22.05 -32.21
C THR A 47 7.83 -20.66 -31.98
N VAL A 48 7.88 -19.82 -33.02
CA VAL A 48 8.35 -18.43 -32.92
C VAL A 48 7.35 -17.57 -32.13
N GLU A 49 6.05 -17.71 -32.39
CA GLU A 49 5.00 -17.02 -31.62
C GLU A 49 5.01 -17.42 -30.14
N PHE A 50 5.16 -18.72 -29.86
CA PHE A 50 5.31 -19.21 -28.48
C PHE A 50 6.59 -18.69 -27.81
N ALA A 51 7.71 -18.65 -28.53
CA ALA A 51 8.97 -18.11 -27.98
C ALA A 51 8.86 -16.62 -27.66
N ILE A 52 8.15 -15.84 -28.49
CA ILE A 52 7.89 -14.41 -28.22
C ILE A 52 6.97 -14.26 -27.01
N ILE A 53 5.87 -15.02 -26.95
CA ILE A 53 4.97 -15.01 -25.79
C ILE A 53 5.72 -15.35 -24.50
N VAL A 54 6.52 -16.40 -24.50
CA VAL A 54 7.30 -16.80 -23.32
C VAL A 54 8.38 -15.77 -22.99
N ALA A 55 9.05 -15.17 -23.98
CA ALA A 55 10.10 -14.19 -23.72
C ALA A 55 9.57 -12.85 -23.18
N PHE A 56 8.35 -12.45 -23.53
CA PHE A 56 7.79 -11.14 -23.16
C PHE A 56 6.67 -11.21 -22.12
N ILE A 57 5.69 -12.10 -22.29
CA ILE A 57 4.51 -12.16 -21.43
C ILE A 57 4.86 -12.79 -20.07
N LEU A 58 5.68 -13.85 -20.07
CA LEU A 58 5.99 -14.58 -18.85
C LEU A 58 6.78 -13.73 -17.83
N PRO A 59 7.82 -12.95 -18.22
CA PRO A 59 8.46 -12.01 -17.29
C PRO A 59 7.53 -10.94 -16.76
N VAL A 60 6.66 -10.37 -17.61
CA VAL A 60 5.67 -9.37 -17.18
C VAL A 60 4.73 -9.94 -16.14
N LEU A 61 4.26 -11.18 -16.34
CA LEU A 61 3.38 -11.85 -15.39
C LEU A 61 4.08 -12.17 -14.07
N ILE A 62 5.32 -12.65 -14.11
CA ILE A 62 6.13 -12.89 -12.91
C ILE A 62 6.35 -11.59 -12.13
N PHE A 63 6.73 -10.53 -12.83
CA PHE A 63 6.91 -9.21 -12.22
C PHE A 63 5.63 -8.67 -11.60
N GLY A 64 4.49 -8.84 -12.28
CA GLY A 64 3.19 -8.45 -11.75
C GLY A 64 2.83 -9.22 -10.47
N ILE A 65 3.10 -10.53 -10.43
CA ILE A 65 2.86 -11.34 -9.23
C ILE A 65 3.74 -10.90 -8.06
N ILE A 66 5.03 -10.61 -8.32
CA ILE A 66 5.96 -10.16 -7.28
C ILE A 66 5.51 -8.83 -6.68
N ASP A 67 5.19 -7.84 -7.52
CA ASP A 67 4.76 -6.53 -7.04
C ASP A 67 3.40 -6.62 -6.33
N LEU A 68 2.45 -7.41 -6.85
CA LEU A 68 1.17 -7.64 -6.19
C LEU A 68 1.35 -8.29 -4.81
N GLY A 69 2.22 -9.31 -4.70
CA GLY A 69 2.52 -9.97 -3.43
C GLY A 69 3.10 -9.00 -2.40
N LYS A 70 4.07 -8.17 -2.82
CA LYS A 70 4.65 -7.14 -1.96
C LYS A 70 3.61 -6.09 -1.54
N PHE A 71 2.73 -5.68 -2.45
CA PHE A 71 1.67 -4.72 -2.16
C PHE A 71 0.69 -5.26 -1.11
N VAL A 72 0.23 -6.51 -1.28
CA VAL A 72 -0.66 -7.18 -0.31
C VAL A 72 0.01 -7.29 1.05
N TRP A 73 1.28 -7.69 1.09
CA TRP A 73 2.04 -7.80 2.33
C TRP A 73 2.16 -6.46 3.07
N VAL A 74 2.53 -5.39 2.36
CA VAL A 74 2.59 -4.03 2.92
C VAL A 74 1.25 -3.60 3.48
N ARG A 75 0.15 -3.88 2.78
CA ARG A 75 -1.20 -3.56 3.24
C ARG A 75 -1.58 -4.31 4.52
N GLN A 76 -1.17 -5.57 4.66
CA GLN A 76 -1.40 -6.34 5.89
C GLN A 76 -0.62 -5.75 7.06
N VAL A 77 0.66 -5.46 6.88
CA VAL A 77 1.51 -4.89 7.94
C VAL A 77 0.99 -3.53 8.40
N THR A 78 0.68 -2.61 7.47
CA THR A 78 0.12 -1.29 7.81
C THR A 78 -1.23 -1.38 8.52
N THR A 79 -2.07 -2.37 8.17
CA THR A 79 -3.33 -2.64 8.88
C THR A 79 -3.09 -3.12 10.30
N GLU A 80 -2.16 -4.06 10.51
CA GLU A 80 -1.83 -4.59 11.83
C GLU A 80 -1.21 -3.53 12.74
N VAL A 81 -0.33 -2.67 12.22
CA VAL A 81 0.22 -1.54 13.00
C VAL A 81 -0.90 -0.59 13.45
N SER A 82 -1.83 -0.26 12.54
CA SER A 82 -3.00 0.57 12.88
C SER A 82 -3.88 -0.11 13.94
N ARG A 83 -4.06 -1.43 13.85
CA ARG A 83 -4.82 -2.24 14.81
C ARG A 83 -4.16 -2.31 16.18
N LEU A 84 -2.84 -2.49 16.22
CA LEU A 84 -2.05 -2.55 17.45
C LEU A 84 -2.03 -1.19 18.16
N GLY A 85 -1.94 -0.10 17.41
CA GLY A 85 -2.05 1.24 17.96
C GLY A 85 -3.38 1.43 18.69
N GLY A 86 -4.51 1.15 18.06
CA GLY A 86 -5.78 1.30 18.77
C GLY A 86 -5.97 0.45 20.01
N GLY A 87 -5.62 -0.84 19.91
CA GLY A 87 -5.82 -1.78 21.01
C GLY A 87 -4.92 -1.52 22.21
N LYS A 88 -3.78 -0.85 22.02
CA LYS A 88 -2.82 -0.53 23.10
C LYS A 88 -2.90 0.91 23.60
N ILE A 89 -3.43 1.83 22.81
CA ILE A 89 -3.45 3.27 23.13
C ILE A 89 -4.77 3.67 23.80
N PHE A 90 -5.91 3.10 23.37
CA PHE A 90 -7.23 3.60 23.79
C PHE A 90 -8.08 2.55 24.52
N ALA A 91 -8.02 1.28 24.12
CA ALA A 91 -8.96 0.26 24.60
C ALA A 91 -8.63 -0.40 25.97
N ARG A 92 -7.56 0.00 26.68
CA ARG A 92 -7.13 -0.68 27.92
C ARG A 92 -6.59 0.27 28.99
N GLU A 93 -7.48 1.11 29.50
CA GLU A 93 -7.18 1.97 30.65
C GLU A 93 -6.94 1.20 31.98
N LYS A 94 -6.01 1.77 32.74
CA LYS A 94 -5.72 1.62 34.18
C LYS A 94 -5.18 0.31 34.76
N LYS A 95 -5.56 -0.88 34.29
CA LYS A 95 -5.11 -2.13 34.98
C LYS A 95 -3.73 -2.66 34.55
N TYR A 96 -3.23 -2.25 33.38
CA TYR A 96 -2.04 -2.87 32.76
C TYR A 96 -0.93 -1.88 32.36
N GLY A 97 -1.01 -0.60 32.78
CA GLY A 97 0.07 0.37 32.58
C GLY A 97 0.27 0.85 31.14
N TYR A 98 -0.78 0.85 30.31
CA TYR A 98 -0.72 1.35 28.94
C TYR A 98 -0.70 2.88 28.86
N ILE A 99 -0.17 3.39 27.75
CA ILE A 99 0.22 4.78 27.52
C ILE A 99 -0.95 5.49 26.84
N ASP A 100 -1.73 6.24 27.63
CA ASP A 100 -2.63 7.28 27.11
C ASP A 100 -1.77 8.44 26.60
N ILE A 101 -2.05 8.92 25.39
CA ILE A 101 -1.31 10.02 24.77
C ILE A 101 -1.53 11.30 25.56
N TYR A 102 -2.71 11.50 26.15
CA TYR A 102 -3.04 12.72 26.90
C TYR A 102 -2.08 12.94 28.08
N ASP A 103 -1.90 11.91 28.91
CA ASP A 103 -1.02 11.90 30.10
C ASP A 103 0.41 11.38 29.82
N ALA A 104 0.71 11.08 28.55
CA ALA A 104 2.05 10.67 28.14
C ALA A 104 3.02 11.85 28.12
N ASN A 105 4.05 11.77 28.97
CA ASN A 105 5.29 12.51 28.78
C ASN A 105 5.94 12.12 27.45
N ASP A 106 6.88 12.95 26.97
CA ASP A 106 7.57 12.71 25.70
C ASP A 106 8.19 11.30 25.64
N THR A 107 8.72 10.80 26.77
CA THR A 107 9.30 9.45 26.86
C THR A 107 8.30 8.33 26.59
N LYS A 108 7.06 8.44 27.10
CA LYS A 108 5.99 7.47 26.86
C LYS A 108 5.51 7.53 25.40
N ASN A 109 5.40 8.73 24.82
CA ASN A 109 5.08 8.90 23.41
C ASN A 109 6.13 8.21 22.52
N GLU A 110 7.41 8.36 22.85
CA GLU A 110 8.51 7.69 22.16
C GLU A 110 8.44 6.16 22.30
N ILE A 111 8.12 5.62 23.48
CA ILE A 111 7.94 4.17 23.68
C ILE A 111 6.80 3.64 22.80
N LEU A 112 5.70 4.38 22.70
CA LEU A 112 4.58 4.01 21.86
C LEU A 112 4.96 4.02 20.37
N LEU A 113 5.58 5.10 19.89
CA LEU A 113 6.04 5.19 18.51
C LEU A 113 7.07 4.12 18.19
N ASN A 114 8.00 3.81 19.11
CA ASN A 114 8.92 2.68 19.00
C ASN A 114 8.19 1.34 18.87
N LEU A 115 7.12 1.14 19.62
CA LEU A 115 6.33 -0.09 19.55
C LEU A 115 5.64 -0.24 18.20
N LEU A 116 5.06 0.83 17.67
CA LEU A 116 4.39 0.83 16.37
C LEU A 116 5.40 0.66 15.22
N GLU A 117 6.55 1.31 15.32
CA GLU A 117 7.67 1.14 14.38
C GLU A 117 8.16 -0.32 14.37
N ASN A 118 8.40 -0.90 15.55
CA ASN A 118 8.84 -2.28 15.68
C ASN A 118 7.80 -3.29 15.17
N ALA A 119 6.50 -3.01 15.37
CA ALA A 119 5.42 -3.84 14.84
C ALA A 119 5.34 -3.79 13.30
N GLY A 120 5.74 -2.67 12.69
CA GLY A 120 5.79 -2.50 11.25
C GLY A 120 7.10 -2.93 10.60
N SER A 121 8.07 -3.40 11.38
CA SER A 121 9.36 -3.87 10.86
C SER A 121 9.17 -5.10 9.95
N PRO A 122 9.92 -5.20 8.82
CA PRO A 122 11.02 -4.32 8.42
C PRO A 122 10.60 -3.09 7.60
N ILE A 123 9.32 -2.92 7.30
CA ILE A 123 8.81 -1.91 6.36
C ILE A 123 8.89 -0.50 6.94
N LEU A 124 8.54 -0.37 8.23
CA LEU A 124 8.51 0.90 8.94
C LEU A 124 9.82 1.19 9.69
N ARG A 125 10.96 0.67 9.22
CA ARG A 125 12.24 0.91 9.89
C ARG A 125 12.82 2.29 9.60
N ASN A 126 13.73 2.71 10.46
CA ASN A 126 14.50 3.95 10.35
C ASN A 126 15.34 4.09 9.06
N ASP A 127 15.62 3.00 8.36
CA ASP A 127 16.34 3.00 7.08
C ASP A 127 15.48 3.46 5.89
N ASN A 128 14.15 3.52 6.05
CA ASN A 128 13.19 3.92 5.01
C ASN A 128 12.21 5.02 5.50
N LYS A 129 12.65 5.93 6.37
CA LYS A 129 11.77 6.95 6.99
C LYS A 129 11.04 7.84 5.98
N ASP A 130 11.65 8.10 4.85
CA ASP A 130 11.09 8.86 3.73
C ASP A 130 9.86 8.18 3.11
N LYS A 131 9.70 6.87 3.31
CA LYS A 131 8.63 6.06 2.72
C LYS A 131 7.44 5.86 3.65
N TRP A 132 7.49 6.29 4.89
CA TRP A 132 6.37 6.06 5.80
C TRP A 132 6.17 7.20 6.79
N LYS A 133 4.95 7.26 7.31
CA LYS A 133 4.59 8.14 8.42
C LYS A 133 3.49 7.51 9.25
N ILE A 134 3.68 7.47 10.55
CA ILE A 134 2.66 7.09 11.53
C ILE A 134 2.19 8.38 12.19
N ILE A 135 0.89 8.59 12.23
CA ILE A 135 0.26 9.71 12.94
C ILE A 135 -0.73 9.10 13.91
N VAL A 136 -0.60 9.43 15.19
CA VAL A 136 -1.57 9.06 16.21
C VAL A 136 -2.22 10.32 16.74
N SER A 137 -3.54 10.36 16.68
CA SER A 137 -4.35 11.49 17.09
C SER A 137 -5.32 11.05 18.18
N GLN A 138 -5.49 11.89 19.19
CA GLN A 138 -6.55 11.77 20.18
C GLN A 138 -7.54 12.91 19.91
N ILE A 139 -8.81 12.56 19.94
CA ILE A 139 -9.92 13.45 19.66
C ILE A 139 -10.80 13.44 20.90
N THR A 140 -11.05 14.62 21.46
CA THR A 140 -11.95 14.78 22.60
C THR A 140 -13.36 15.07 22.11
N ALA A 141 -14.34 14.54 22.81
CA ALA A 141 -15.75 14.77 22.52
C ALA A 141 -16.20 16.18 22.90
N GLU A 142 -17.31 16.58 22.30
CA GLU A 142 -18.01 17.83 22.60
C GLU A 142 -18.57 17.79 24.04
N LYS A 143 -18.34 18.85 24.81
CA LYS A 143 -18.69 18.91 26.25
C LYS A 143 -19.91 19.77 26.55
N GLY A 144 -20.47 20.48 25.57
CA GLY A 144 -21.61 21.36 25.77
C GLY A 144 -22.37 21.66 24.48
N SER A 145 -23.56 22.26 24.63
CA SER A 145 -24.46 22.63 23.53
C SER A 145 -24.23 24.06 23.00
N ASN A 146 -23.26 24.80 23.55
CA ASN A 146 -23.07 26.19 23.15
C ASN A 146 -22.37 26.26 21.79
N ILE A 147 -22.83 27.21 20.96
CA ILE A 147 -22.11 27.59 19.75
C ILE A 147 -20.74 28.13 20.19
N PRO A 148 -19.65 27.51 19.74
CA PRO A 148 -18.31 27.88 20.15
C PRO A 148 -18.01 29.33 19.81
N SER A 149 -17.40 30.04 20.76
CA SER A 149 -16.89 31.38 20.51
C SER A 149 -15.61 31.34 19.65
N THR A 150 -14.89 30.21 19.65
CA THR A 150 -13.73 29.93 18.80
C THR A 150 -13.64 28.43 18.46
N PRO A 151 -12.99 28.03 17.35
CA PRO A 151 -12.81 26.61 16.99
C PRO A 151 -12.10 25.74 18.03
N TRP A 152 -11.39 26.37 18.98
CA TRP A 152 -10.57 25.75 20.02
C TRP A 152 -11.23 25.80 21.40
N ASP A 153 -12.52 26.12 21.45
CA ASP A 153 -13.30 26.09 22.68
C ASP A 153 -13.36 24.65 23.21
N ASP A 154 -13.10 24.44 24.50
CA ASP A 154 -13.14 23.13 25.18
C ASP A 154 -14.52 22.46 25.11
N GLN A 155 -15.52 23.20 24.61
CA GLN A 155 -16.86 22.72 24.36
C GLN A 155 -16.99 21.94 23.06
N ASN A 156 -16.14 22.17 22.05
CA ASN A 156 -16.19 21.49 20.76
C ASN A 156 -15.42 20.17 20.73
N MET A 157 -15.77 19.32 19.76
CA MET A 157 -14.91 18.23 19.35
C MET A 157 -13.62 18.77 18.72
N CYS A 158 -12.46 18.36 19.22
CA CYS A 158 -11.17 18.82 18.71
C CYS A 158 -10.09 17.73 18.83
N ILE A 159 -9.05 17.84 18.00
CA ILE A 159 -7.88 16.93 18.07
C ILE A 159 -6.98 17.39 19.23
N SER A 160 -7.21 16.88 20.43
CA SER A 160 -6.52 17.34 21.65
C SER A 160 -5.00 17.15 21.59
N LYS A 161 -4.54 16.03 21.05
CA LYS A 161 -3.11 15.71 20.95
C LYS A 161 -2.81 14.89 19.71
N GLN A 162 -1.70 15.21 19.05
CA GLN A 162 -1.22 14.46 17.90
C GLN A 162 0.28 14.21 18.02
N ILE A 163 0.69 12.96 17.86
CA ILE A 163 2.10 12.55 17.78
C ILE A 163 2.34 11.88 16.44
N HIS A 164 3.55 12.02 15.90
CA HIS A 164 3.90 11.40 14.63
C HIS A 164 5.33 10.88 14.60
N ARG A 165 5.60 9.96 13.68
CA ARG A 165 6.96 9.52 13.33
C ARG A 165 7.04 9.17 11.85
N GLY A 166 8.21 9.38 11.25
CA GLY A 166 8.45 9.16 9.82
C GLY A 166 8.53 10.48 9.06
N GLU A 167 9.13 10.43 7.88
CA GLU A 167 9.52 11.60 7.08
C GLU A 167 8.72 11.70 5.77
N LEU A 168 7.79 10.77 5.52
CA LEU A 168 6.91 10.86 4.37
C LEU A 168 6.06 12.15 4.44
N ASP A 169 6.14 12.98 3.41
CA ASP A 169 5.43 14.26 3.33
C ASP A 169 3.93 14.07 3.02
N VAL A 170 3.19 13.67 4.04
CA VAL A 170 1.74 13.51 4.01
C VAL A 170 1.10 14.18 5.22
N ASN A 171 -0.05 14.80 4.98
CA ASN A 171 -0.90 15.37 6.02
C ASN A 171 -1.87 14.30 6.55
N SER A 172 -2.22 14.40 7.83
CA SER A 172 -3.32 13.64 8.41
C SER A 172 -4.61 14.00 7.67
N ALA A 173 -5.41 12.98 7.33
CA ALA A 173 -6.73 13.24 6.74
C ALA A 173 -7.79 13.57 7.81
N ILE A 174 -7.45 13.34 9.08
CA ILE A 174 -8.27 13.69 10.24
C ILE A 174 -8.16 15.17 10.57
N GLY A 175 -7.00 15.79 10.35
CA GLY A 175 -6.75 17.20 10.64
C GLY A 175 -5.49 17.39 11.48
N ARG A 176 -5.27 18.61 11.98
CA ARG A 176 -4.11 18.95 12.80
C ARG A 176 -4.51 19.16 14.25
N GLN A 177 -3.51 19.06 15.13
CA GLN A 177 -3.74 19.26 16.56
C GLN A 177 -4.46 20.59 16.85
N GLY A 178 -5.54 20.44 17.61
CA GLY A 178 -6.53 21.40 18.08
C GLY A 178 -7.46 22.00 17.02
N GLU A 179 -7.36 21.55 15.76
CA GLU A 179 -8.43 21.76 14.80
C GLU A 179 -9.61 20.82 15.09
N GLU A 180 -10.79 21.20 14.61
CA GLU A 180 -11.93 20.30 14.54
C GLU A 180 -11.60 19.15 13.57
N PRO A 181 -11.82 17.88 13.95
CA PRO A 181 -11.50 16.77 13.07
C PRO A 181 -12.39 16.78 11.83
N ASN A 182 -11.81 16.45 10.69
CA ASN A 182 -12.50 16.34 9.42
C ASN A 182 -13.57 15.26 9.46
N GLU A 183 -14.84 15.67 9.63
CA GLU A 183 -15.95 14.73 9.79
C GLU A 183 -16.11 13.74 8.62
N ALA A 184 -15.69 14.14 7.41
CA ALA A 184 -15.74 13.28 6.24
C ALA A 184 -14.79 12.08 6.32
N ALA A 185 -13.77 12.14 7.18
CA ALA A 185 -12.81 11.05 7.32
C ALA A 185 -13.39 9.85 8.09
N LEU A 186 -14.26 10.09 9.09
CA LEU A 186 -14.86 9.06 9.95
C LEU A 186 -16.32 9.41 10.37
N PRO A 187 -17.24 9.57 9.41
CA PRO A 187 -18.55 10.19 9.64
C PRO A 187 -19.42 9.45 10.67
N HIS A 188 -19.37 8.11 10.68
CA HIS A 188 -20.16 7.31 11.61
C HIS A 188 -19.61 7.30 13.04
N ILE A 189 -18.32 7.60 13.22
CA ILE A 189 -17.66 7.52 14.52
C ILE A 189 -17.84 8.83 15.28
N TYR A 190 -17.79 9.97 14.58
CA TYR A 190 -17.93 11.27 15.22
C TYR A 190 -19.32 11.55 15.78
N ASN A 191 -20.37 10.90 15.28
CA ASN A 191 -21.70 10.98 15.89
C ASN A 191 -21.71 10.53 17.36
N HIS A 192 -20.78 9.66 17.77
CA HIS A 192 -20.64 9.24 19.17
C HIS A 192 -19.90 10.25 20.05
N LEU A 193 -19.22 11.23 19.44
CA LEU A 193 -18.49 12.30 20.13
C LEU A 193 -19.27 13.63 20.18
N LYS A 194 -20.36 13.75 19.43
CA LYS A 194 -21.25 14.91 19.46
C LYS A 194 -22.04 14.94 20.76
N PHE A 195 -22.29 16.14 21.26
CA PHE A 195 -23.02 16.33 22.50
C PHE A 195 -24.50 15.98 22.31
N ASP A 196 -24.99 15.00 23.08
CA ASP A 196 -26.41 14.69 23.10
C ASP A 196 -27.13 15.52 24.16
N THR A 197 -27.95 16.47 23.71
CA THR A 197 -28.76 17.33 24.58
C THR A 197 -29.76 16.57 25.45
N VAL A 198 -30.19 15.36 25.04
CA VAL A 198 -31.13 14.53 25.81
C VAL A 198 -30.42 13.92 27.02
N ASN A 199 -29.19 13.47 26.83
CA ASN A 199 -28.38 12.82 27.86
C ASN A 199 -27.42 13.79 28.58
N ASN A 200 -27.35 15.04 28.12
CA ASN A 200 -26.45 16.09 28.58
C ASN A 200 -24.97 15.66 28.59
N ARG A 201 -24.58 14.82 27.61
CA ARG A 201 -23.23 14.28 27.42
C ARG A 201 -23.10 13.66 26.03
N ALA A 202 -21.88 13.53 25.52
CA ALA A 202 -21.59 12.65 24.39
C ALA A 202 -21.66 11.16 24.81
N ASP A 203 -21.92 10.26 23.85
CA ASP A 203 -21.92 8.81 24.08
C ASP A 203 -20.52 8.29 24.46
N LYS A 204 -19.50 8.88 23.84
CA LYS A 204 -18.08 8.62 24.11
C LYS A 204 -17.38 9.93 24.44
N SER A 205 -16.48 9.90 25.42
CA SER A 205 -15.71 11.08 25.84
C SER A 205 -14.51 11.34 24.94
N GLU A 206 -13.98 10.29 24.30
CA GLU A 206 -12.72 10.34 23.56
C GLU A 206 -12.74 9.37 22.39
N LEU A 207 -11.94 9.67 21.38
CA LEU A 207 -11.65 8.79 20.26
C LEU A 207 -10.17 8.86 19.93
N GLY A 208 -9.58 7.69 19.83
CA GLY A 208 -8.23 7.53 19.33
C GLY A 208 -8.20 7.15 17.87
N VAL A 209 -7.30 7.77 17.10
CA VAL A 209 -7.12 7.47 15.68
C VAL A 209 -5.64 7.22 15.39
N VAL A 210 -5.35 6.11 14.73
CA VAL A 210 -4.02 5.76 14.25
C VAL A 210 -4.06 5.72 12.73
N GLU A 211 -3.26 6.58 12.11
CA GLU A 211 -3.03 6.61 10.67
C GLU A 211 -1.62 6.13 10.37
N VAL A 212 -1.52 5.16 9.46
CA VAL A 212 -0.25 4.66 8.96
C VAL A 212 -0.21 4.89 7.45
N PHE A 213 0.78 5.65 7.02
CA PHE A 213 1.06 5.94 5.62
C PHE A 213 2.32 5.20 5.19
N TYR A 214 2.26 4.60 4.00
CA TYR A 214 3.41 3.96 3.38
C TYR A 214 3.42 4.21 1.87
N LYS A 215 4.54 4.70 1.35
CA LYS A 215 4.80 4.89 -0.07
C LYS A 215 5.30 3.58 -0.68
N TYR A 216 4.41 2.90 -1.38
CA TYR A 216 4.71 1.67 -2.10
C TYR A 216 5.37 1.98 -3.44
N GLU A 217 6.62 1.59 -3.57
CA GLU A 217 7.37 1.63 -4.82
C GLU A 217 7.48 0.20 -5.38
N PRO A 218 6.90 -0.05 -6.57
CA PRO A 218 7.08 -1.30 -7.31
C PRO A 218 8.57 -1.59 -7.51
N ILE A 219 8.97 -2.84 -7.32
CA ILE A 219 10.37 -3.23 -7.56
C ILE A 219 10.62 -3.38 -9.05
N THR A 220 9.58 -3.78 -9.77
CA THR A 220 9.70 -4.07 -11.19
C THR A 220 9.43 -2.81 -12.01
N PRO A 221 10.09 -2.68 -13.17
CA PRO A 221 9.88 -1.53 -14.06
C PRO A 221 8.52 -1.54 -14.76
N LEU A 222 7.60 -2.45 -14.42
CA LEU A 222 6.28 -2.55 -15.05
C LEU A 222 5.48 -1.24 -15.11
N PRO A 223 5.46 -0.38 -14.07
CA PRO A 223 4.78 0.90 -14.15
C PRO A 223 5.31 1.78 -15.29
N ASN A 224 6.63 1.80 -15.48
CA ASN A 224 7.29 2.57 -16.55
C ASN A 224 7.05 1.94 -17.93
N PHE A 225 6.84 0.63 -18.02
CA PHE A 225 6.44 -0.03 -19.28
C PHE A 225 4.97 0.26 -19.66
N ILE A 226 4.12 0.58 -18.68
CA ILE A 226 2.68 0.79 -18.83
C ILE A 226 2.31 2.27 -18.58
N GLU A 227 3.29 3.19 -18.55
CA GLU A 227 3.10 4.64 -18.32
C GLU A 227 1.99 5.23 -19.22
N GLY A 228 1.86 4.73 -20.46
CA GLY A 228 0.82 5.15 -21.41
C GLY A 228 -0.60 4.64 -21.12
N ILE A 229 -0.80 3.69 -20.21
CA ILE A 229 -2.12 3.09 -19.89
C ILE A 229 -2.50 3.32 -18.42
N LEU A 230 -1.55 3.35 -17.47
CA LEU A 230 -1.85 3.44 -16.04
C LEU A 230 -1.49 4.77 -15.36
N GLN A 231 -0.91 5.74 -16.07
CA GLN A 231 -0.52 7.06 -15.52
C GLN A 231 0.13 6.96 -14.12
N MET A 232 0.95 5.94 -13.91
CA MET A 232 1.75 5.84 -12.70
C MET A 232 3.00 6.67 -12.95
N ASP A 233 3.02 7.87 -12.41
CA ASP A 233 4.27 8.59 -12.22
C ASP A 233 5.19 7.68 -11.38
N GLY A 234 6.44 7.50 -11.77
CA GLY A 234 7.39 6.60 -11.09
C GLY A 234 7.61 6.89 -9.58
N SER A 235 6.86 7.83 -8.99
CA SER A 235 6.72 8.11 -7.56
C SER A 235 6.00 7.04 -6.75
N GLY A 236 5.37 6.03 -7.35
CA GLY A 236 4.72 4.95 -6.60
C GLY A 236 3.40 5.35 -5.93
N VAL A 237 2.82 4.47 -5.12
CA VAL A 237 1.46 4.60 -4.57
C VAL A 237 1.49 4.79 -3.07
N ILE A 238 0.82 5.82 -2.55
CA ILE A 238 0.67 6.02 -1.11
C ILE A 238 -0.48 5.14 -0.59
N ILE A 239 -0.15 4.19 0.27
CA ILE A 239 -1.09 3.37 1.01
C ILE A 239 -1.37 4.08 2.34
N ARG A 240 -2.63 4.45 2.56
CA ARG A 240 -3.12 4.93 3.85
C ARG A 240 -3.91 3.84 4.53
N ASN A 241 -3.63 3.61 5.80
CA ASN A 241 -4.48 2.85 6.69
C ASN A 241 -4.88 3.73 7.86
N CYS A 242 -6.17 3.75 8.18
CA CYS A 242 -6.72 4.56 9.26
C CYS A 242 -7.62 3.69 10.09
N LYS A 243 -7.39 3.67 11.39
CA LYS A 243 -8.24 2.94 12.32
C LYS A 243 -8.51 3.79 13.55
N ALA A 244 -9.78 3.82 13.94
CA ALA A 244 -10.28 4.61 15.05
C ALA A 244 -10.85 3.70 16.14
N PHE A 245 -10.74 4.12 17.39
CA PHE A 245 -10.95 3.32 18.58
C PHE A 245 -11.49 4.18 19.72
N PHE A 246 -12.46 3.64 20.46
CA PHE A 246 -12.95 4.20 21.71
C PHE A 246 -12.21 3.59 22.91
#